data_AF-A0A9Q1V0J7-F1
#
_entry.id   AF-A0A9Q1V0J7-F1
#
_cell.length_a   1.000
_cell.length_b   1.000
_cell.length_c   1.000
_cell.angle_alpha   90.00
_cell.angle_beta   90.00
_cell.angle_gamma   90.00
#
_symmetry.space_group_name_H-M   'P 1'
#
loop_
_entity.id
_entity.type
_entity.pdbx_description
1 polymer ?
#
loop_
_entity_poly.entity_id
_entity_poly.type
_entity_poly.pdbx_seq_one_letter_code
_entity_poly.pdbx_strand_id
1 'polypeptide(L)'
;MPNIYQDKYILGQSSSGQIQASGDEIRLDLSLKANTNSISGGNISGTVTSGSTPVSGAYIKLMSNTYDPLQHTVTDASGNYSFKNVAAGTYNIFAIATGMSLNQAPVLTVKSYHYYTVNFSLTADPSSQLGIIAGDLTKQGTQEAINGAVISLFLNETGGTQTLKAVTYSNQYGQFVFPEVPKASYTVKITALGYDSLSVDVTINTNGQIQQVVKEMVPTVGGSLKGTVSGIITNASAQPISGANVILYQVNTTTPNNPLTPIAFTKTNANGVYLFAGVANGTYKVKSNEIHTVIVNI
;
A
#
# COMPACT_ATOMS: atom_id res chain seq x y z
N MET A 1 47.66 6.43 -6.31
CA MET A 1 46.51 6.39 -5.37
C MET A 1 47.07 6.38 -3.96
N PRO A 2 46.53 7.15 -3.00
CA PRO A 2 47.00 7.07 -1.62
C PRO A 2 46.67 5.70 -1.03
N ASN A 3 47.61 5.10 -0.31
CA ASN A 3 47.38 3.87 0.44
C ASN A 3 46.56 4.19 1.69
N ILE A 4 45.52 3.39 1.97
CA ILE A 4 44.80 3.41 3.24
C ILE A 4 45.35 2.26 4.08
N TYR A 5 45.80 2.57 5.30
CA TYR A 5 46.29 1.57 6.25
C TYR A 5 45.22 1.35 7.32
N GLN A 6 44.93 0.08 7.62
CA GLN A 6 44.02 -0.35 8.69
C GLN A 6 44.73 -1.40 9.56
N ASP A 7 44.51 -1.33 10.86
CA ASP A 7 45.08 -2.31 11.80
C ASP A 7 44.56 -3.72 11.50
N LYS A 8 45.46 -4.66 11.22
CA LYS A 8 45.15 -6.08 11.01
C LYS A 8 44.82 -6.81 12.31
N TYR A 9 45.32 -6.31 13.44
CA TYR A 9 45.09 -6.86 14.78
C TYR A 9 44.67 -5.74 15.73
N ILE A 10 43.82 -6.06 16.72
CA ILE A 10 43.47 -5.12 17.79
C ILE A 10 44.73 -4.88 18.62
N LEU A 11 45.02 -3.60 18.93
CA LEU A 11 46.13 -3.24 19.80
C LEU A 11 46.02 -4.01 21.12
N GLY A 12 47.02 -4.86 21.39
CA GLY A 12 47.13 -5.66 22.60
C GLY A 12 48.26 -5.17 23.48
N GLN A 13 48.30 -5.65 24.72
CA GLN A 13 49.35 -5.32 25.68
C GLN A 13 49.81 -6.60 26.38
N SER A 14 51.13 -6.78 26.50
CA SER A 14 51.72 -7.88 27.26
C SER A 14 51.51 -7.67 28.77
N SER A 15 51.70 -8.72 29.57
CA SER A 15 51.90 -8.55 31.00
C SER A 15 53.18 -7.77 31.28
N SER A 16 53.23 -7.03 32.38
CA SER A 16 54.45 -6.37 32.85
C SER A 16 55.51 -7.41 33.25
N GLY A 17 56.78 -7.12 32.96
CA GLY A 17 57.93 -7.83 33.51
C GLY A 17 58.81 -6.88 34.33
N GLN A 18 59.69 -7.43 35.15
CA GLN A 18 60.63 -6.67 35.98
C GLN A 18 62.04 -7.21 35.81
N ILE A 19 63.00 -6.30 35.72
CA ILE A 19 64.44 -6.55 35.84
C ILE A 19 64.82 -6.09 37.24
N GLN A 20 65.37 -6.99 38.05
CA GLN A 20 65.60 -6.73 39.48
C GLN A 20 67.08 -6.54 39.80
N ALA A 21 67.97 -7.04 38.95
CA ALA A 21 69.41 -6.91 39.10
C ALA A 21 70.11 -6.63 37.77
N SER A 22 71.40 -6.28 37.87
CA SER A 22 72.26 -6.08 36.70
C SER A 22 72.53 -7.42 36.02
N GLY A 23 72.17 -7.53 34.74
CA GLY A 23 72.34 -8.73 33.93
C GLY A 23 71.09 -9.58 33.74
N ASP A 24 69.93 -9.22 34.33
CA ASP A 24 68.70 -9.97 34.08
C ASP A 24 68.20 -9.77 32.64
N GLU A 25 67.68 -10.85 32.06
CA GLU A 25 66.94 -10.85 30.80
C GLU A 25 65.49 -11.32 31.07
N ILE A 26 64.51 -10.65 30.46
CA ILE A 26 63.10 -11.04 30.57
C ILE A 26 62.48 -11.25 29.18
N ARG A 27 61.54 -12.20 29.12
CA ARG A 27 60.75 -12.51 27.94
C ARG A 27 59.30 -12.11 28.17
N LEU A 28 58.79 -11.23 27.29
CA LEU A 28 57.40 -10.77 27.32
C LEU A 28 56.70 -11.16 26.02
N ASP A 29 55.93 -12.25 26.08
CA ASP A 29 55.14 -12.71 24.95
C ASP A 29 53.75 -12.05 24.95
N LEU A 30 53.24 -11.71 23.76
CA LEU A 30 51.89 -11.18 23.55
C LEU A 30 51.25 -11.87 22.35
N SER A 31 50.03 -12.37 22.53
CA SER A 31 49.17 -12.83 21.43
C SER A 31 48.14 -11.76 21.10
N LEU A 32 48.14 -11.27 19.85
CA LEU A 32 47.17 -10.29 19.39
C LEU A 32 45.91 -10.96 18.85
N LYS A 33 44.76 -10.29 19.03
CA LYS A 33 43.49 -10.71 18.41
C LYS A 33 43.33 -10.05 17.05
N ALA A 34 42.82 -10.79 16.06
CA ALA A 34 42.52 -10.22 14.75
C ALA A 34 41.53 -9.05 14.87
N ASN A 35 41.76 -7.98 14.12
CA ASN A 35 40.79 -6.90 14.01
C ASN A 35 39.70 -7.33 13.03
N THR A 36 38.50 -7.61 13.54
CA THR A 36 37.34 -8.03 12.73
C THR A 36 36.47 -6.86 12.28
N ASN A 37 36.79 -5.62 12.67
CA ASN A 37 36.09 -4.42 12.22
C ASN A 37 36.56 -4.03 10.81
N SER A 38 36.26 -4.86 9.82
CA SER A 38 36.59 -4.57 8.42
C SER A 38 35.69 -3.43 7.90
N ILE A 39 36.24 -2.22 7.80
CA ILE A 39 35.59 -1.09 7.13
C ILE A 39 35.94 -1.17 5.64
N SER A 40 35.54 -2.27 5.00
CA SER A 40 35.88 -2.56 3.60
C SER A 40 34.79 -2.16 2.61
N GLY A 41 33.69 -1.57 3.08
CA GLY A 41 32.62 -1.06 2.24
C GLY A 41 32.92 0.30 1.62
N GLY A 42 32.08 0.71 0.67
CA GLY A 42 31.99 2.10 0.23
C GLY A 42 31.09 2.93 1.15
N ASN A 43 31.16 4.25 1.02
CA ASN A 43 30.27 5.19 1.70
C ASN A 43 29.39 5.88 0.65
N ILE A 44 28.10 6.02 0.94
CA ILE A 44 27.15 6.73 0.11
C ILE A 44 26.65 7.92 0.92
N SER A 45 26.63 9.09 0.33
CA SER A 45 26.06 10.29 0.94
C SER A 45 25.33 11.10 -0.10
N GLY A 46 24.55 12.08 0.32
CA GLY A 46 23.95 13.04 -0.60
C GLY A 46 22.93 13.90 0.09
N THR A 47 22.20 14.65 -0.72
CA THR A 47 21.14 15.54 -0.25
C THR A 47 19.79 15.15 -0.82
N VAL A 48 18.73 15.49 -0.10
CA VAL A 48 17.35 15.40 -0.58
C VAL A 48 16.76 16.81 -0.60
N THR A 49 16.21 17.21 -1.75
CA THR A 49 15.56 18.50 -1.91
C THR A 49 14.16 18.36 -2.49
N SER A 50 13.36 19.41 -2.34
CA SER A 50 12.11 19.65 -3.06
C SER A 50 12.25 21.00 -3.75
N GLY A 51 12.53 20.97 -5.06
CA GLY A 51 13.04 22.16 -5.74
C GLY A 51 14.39 22.59 -5.14
N SER A 52 14.49 23.84 -4.69
CA SER A 52 15.68 24.38 -4.02
C SER A 52 15.69 24.21 -2.50
N THR A 53 14.61 23.70 -1.91
CA THR A 53 14.47 23.56 -0.46
C THR A 53 14.98 22.21 0.02
N PRO A 54 15.88 22.14 1.02
CA PRO A 54 16.27 20.86 1.64
C PRO A 54 15.09 20.19 2.32
N VAL A 55 15.00 18.87 2.19
CA VAL A 55 13.95 18.07 2.86
C VAL A 55 14.55 17.37 4.07
N SER A 56 14.23 17.89 5.26
CA SER A 56 14.53 17.25 6.53
C SER A 56 13.56 16.09 6.81
N GLY A 57 14.03 15.02 7.44
CA GLY A 57 13.16 13.90 7.81
C GLY A 57 12.78 12.97 6.66
N ALA A 58 13.40 13.10 5.48
CA ALA A 58 13.19 12.18 4.37
C ALA A 58 13.83 10.83 4.69
N TYR A 59 13.07 9.75 4.52
CA TYR A 59 13.56 8.38 4.66
C TYR A 59 14.31 7.97 3.39
N ILE A 60 15.53 7.49 3.58
CA ILE A 60 16.35 6.92 2.52
C ILE A 60 16.50 5.43 2.76
N LYS A 61 16.19 4.64 1.74
CA LYS A 61 16.23 3.18 1.80
C LYS A 61 17.24 2.63 0.81
N LEU A 62 18.20 1.86 1.31
CA LEU A 62 19.13 1.09 0.52
C LEU A 62 18.63 -0.35 0.44
N MET A 63 18.47 -0.86 -0.77
CA MET A 63 18.04 -2.22 -1.06
C MET A 63 19.04 -2.92 -1.99
N SER A 64 19.04 -4.26 -1.96
CA SER A 64 19.78 -5.06 -2.95
C SER A 64 19.30 -4.80 -4.38
N ASN A 65 20.00 -5.36 -5.36
CA ASN A 65 19.53 -5.39 -6.76
C ASN A 65 18.20 -6.15 -6.94
N THR A 66 17.83 -7.02 -6.00
CA THR A 66 16.57 -7.78 -5.95
C THR A 66 15.50 -7.15 -5.04
N TYR A 67 15.71 -5.91 -4.58
CA TYR A 67 14.82 -5.15 -3.69
C TYR A 67 14.71 -5.67 -2.26
N ASP A 68 15.66 -6.49 -1.80
CA ASP A 68 15.72 -6.89 -0.39
C ASP A 68 16.17 -5.69 0.48
N PRO A 69 15.50 -5.41 1.62
CA PRO A 69 15.84 -4.28 2.47
C PRO A 69 17.19 -4.50 3.18
N LEU A 70 18.14 -3.57 3.04
CA LEU A 70 19.47 -3.69 3.65
C LEU A 70 19.71 -2.66 4.76
N GLN A 71 19.61 -1.39 4.43
CA GLN A 71 19.85 -0.29 5.37
C GLN A 71 18.82 0.83 5.14
N HIS A 72 18.61 1.66 6.15
CA HIS A 72 17.85 2.90 6.02
C HIS A 72 18.49 4.01 6.85
N THR A 73 18.25 5.24 6.46
CA THR A 73 18.64 6.44 7.21
C THR A 73 17.62 7.54 6.97
N VAL A 74 17.75 8.65 7.69
CA VAL A 74 16.86 9.80 7.57
C VAL A 74 17.71 11.05 7.36
N THR A 75 17.23 11.99 6.53
CA THR A 75 17.94 13.25 6.31
C THR A 75 17.93 14.15 7.54
N ASP A 76 19.03 14.89 7.72
CA ASP A 76 19.14 15.94 8.73
C ASP A 76 18.39 17.23 8.32
N ALA A 77 18.45 18.26 9.16
CA ALA A 77 17.80 19.55 8.93
C ALA A 77 18.27 20.27 7.65
N SER A 78 19.46 19.94 7.14
CA SER A 78 20.02 20.46 5.90
C SER A 78 19.78 19.51 4.71
N GLY A 79 18.96 18.47 4.89
CA GLY A 79 18.62 17.50 3.86
C GLY A 79 19.73 16.47 3.58
N ASN A 80 20.80 16.42 4.37
CA ASN A 80 21.91 15.50 4.12
C ASN A 80 21.62 14.12 4.71
N TYR A 81 22.11 13.07 4.05
CA TYR A 81 22.11 11.71 4.58
C TYR A 81 23.42 10.98 4.28
N SER A 82 23.68 9.87 4.99
CA SER A 82 24.77 8.96 4.65
C SER A 82 24.52 7.51 5.05
N PHE A 83 25.08 6.60 4.26
CA PHE A 83 25.30 5.19 4.56
C PHE A 83 26.80 4.95 4.62
N LYS A 84 27.26 4.28 5.69
CA LYS A 84 28.67 3.96 5.89
C LYS A 84 28.90 2.47 5.74
N ASN A 85 30.08 2.10 5.24
CA ASN A 85 30.50 0.70 5.13
C ASN A 85 29.51 -0.20 4.36
N VAL A 86 28.98 0.31 3.25
CA VAL A 86 28.13 -0.47 2.33
C VAL A 86 29.02 -1.45 1.58
N ALA A 87 28.74 -2.75 1.67
CA ALA A 87 29.53 -3.77 1.00
C ALA A 87 29.63 -3.51 -0.52
N ALA A 88 30.66 -4.05 -1.16
CA ALA A 88 30.76 -3.96 -2.61
C ALA A 88 29.62 -4.75 -3.27
N GLY A 89 28.95 -4.15 -4.25
CA GLY A 89 27.76 -4.74 -4.87
C GLY A 89 26.94 -3.71 -5.64
N THR A 90 25.79 -4.15 -6.14
CA THR A 90 24.85 -3.31 -6.91
C THR A 90 23.56 -3.13 -6.12
N TYR A 91 23.10 -1.88 -6.01
CA TYR A 91 22.05 -1.48 -5.09
C TYR A 91 21.02 -0.56 -5.72
N ASN A 92 19.79 -0.65 -5.20
CA ASN A 92 18.71 0.30 -5.44
C ASN A 92 18.60 1.24 -4.24
N ILE A 93 18.41 2.55 -4.50
CA ILE A 93 18.31 3.56 -3.45
C ILE A 93 17.05 4.39 -3.68
N PHE A 94 16.26 4.56 -2.63
CA PHE A 94 15.01 5.29 -2.65
C PHE A 94 15.01 6.41 -1.63
N ALA A 95 14.29 7.48 -1.94
CA ALA A 95 13.96 8.54 -1.00
C ALA A 95 12.44 8.80 -0.98
N ILE A 96 11.90 9.01 0.20
CA ILE A 96 10.50 9.43 0.39
C ILE A 96 10.38 10.34 1.61
N ALA A 97 9.44 11.27 1.56
CA ALA A 97 9.07 12.11 2.69
C ALA A 97 7.54 12.25 2.75
N THR A 98 7.01 12.65 3.91
CA THR A 98 5.57 12.85 4.09
C THR A 98 5.02 13.83 3.06
N GLY A 99 3.97 13.42 2.35
CA GLY A 99 3.33 14.23 1.31
C GLY A 99 4.08 14.30 -0.03
N MET A 100 5.15 13.52 -0.19
CA MET A 100 5.99 13.49 -1.40
C MET A 100 5.95 12.11 -2.06
N SER A 101 6.13 12.09 -3.38
CA SER A 101 6.21 10.85 -4.15
C SER A 101 7.53 10.12 -3.90
N LEU A 102 7.50 8.79 -3.89
CA LEU A 102 8.70 7.94 -3.82
C LEU A 102 9.60 8.24 -5.04
N ASN A 103 10.88 8.54 -4.80
CA ASN A 103 11.87 8.71 -5.85
C ASN A 103 12.92 7.60 -5.78
N GLN A 104 13.28 7.03 -6.93
CA GLN A 104 14.33 6.02 -7.06
C GLN A 104 15.52 6.62 -7.82
N ALA A 105 16.71 6.52 -7.25
CA ALA A 105 17.93 6.89 -7.94
C ALA A 105 18.34 5.82 -8.97
N PRO A 106 19.18 6.17 -9.97
CA PRO A 106 19.79 5.17 -10.84
C PRO A 106 20.53 4.09 -10.03
N VAL A 107 20.50 2.86 -10.53
CA VAL A 107 21.17 1.71 -9.91
C VAL A 107 22.65 2.04 -9.66
N LEU A 108 23.10 1.85 -8.42
CA LEU A 108 24.46 2.19 -8.00
C LEU A 108 25.30 0.93 -7.80
N THR A 109 26.48 0.88 -8.43
CA THR A 109 27.50 -0.14 -8.11
C THR A 109 28.53 0.42 -7.16
N VAL A 110 28.50 -0.05 -5.92
CA VAL A 110 29.41 0.33 -4.84
C VAL A 110 30.65 -0.55 -4.88
N LYS A 111 31.81 0.10 -4.81
CA LYS A 111 33.13 -0.52 -4.66
C LYS A 111 33.62 -0.27 -3.24
N SER A 112 34.42 -1.22 -2.74
CA SER A 112 35.13 -1.08 -1.47
C SER A 112 35.95 0.22 -1.43
N TYR A 113 35.95 0.88 -0.27
CA TYR A 113 36.74 2.07 0.02
C TYR A 113 36.47 3.29 -0.90
N HIS A 114 35.32 3.32 -1.59
CA HIS A 114 34.92 4.45 -2.43
C HIS A 114 33.84 5.31 -1.77
N TYR A 115 33.78 6.59 -2.15
CA TYR A 115 32.73 7.52 -1.76
C TYR A 115 31.82 7.78 -2.95
N TYR A 116 30.51 7.76 -2.71
CA TYR A 116 29.48 7.98 -3.71
C TYR A 116 28.56 9.12 -3.26
N THR A 117 28.22 9.99 -4.20
CA THR A 117 27.22 11.02 -3.98
C THR A 117 25.95 10.68 -4.76
N VAL A 118 24.83 10.54 -4.06
CA VAL A 118 23.52 10.28 -4.66
C VAL A 118 22.52 11.30 -4.11
N ASN A 119 22.11 12.24 -4.95
CA ASN A 119 21.15 13.27 -4.57
C ASN A 119 19.75 12.90 -5.06
N PHE A 120 18.74 13.28 -4.28
CA PHE A 120 17.33 13.10 -4.63
C PHE A 120 16.63 14.46 -4.74
N SER A 121 15.74 14.56 -5.72
CA SER A 121 14.77 15.66 -5.81
C SER A 121 13.38 15.06 -5.73
N LEU A 122 12.69 15.30 -4.61
CA LEU A 122 11.34 14.83 -4.37
C LEU A 122 10.33 15.82 -4.96
N THR A 123 9.21 15.29 -5.43
CA THR A 123 8.05 16.07 -5.85
C THR A 123 6.87 15.78 -4.93
N ALA A 124 5.99 16.77 -4.72
CA ALA A 124 4.78 16.58 -3.95
C ALA A 124 3.91 15.49 -4.58
N ASP A 125 3.35 14.63 -3.75
CA ASP A 125 2.35 13.64 -4.18
C ASP A 125 1.00 14.36 -4.30
N PRO A 126 0.40 14.43 -5.51
CA PRO A 126 -0.88 15.10 -5.71
C PRO A 126 -2.02 14.44 -4.92
N SER A 127 -1.92 13.15 -4.59
CA SER A 127 -2.92 12.41 -3.83
C SER A 127 -2.71 12.53 -2.31
N SER A 128 -1.62 13.16 -1.84
CA SER A 128 -1.33 13.33 -0.39
C SER A 128 -2.38 14.14 0.38
N GLN A 129 -3.18 14.94 -0.33
CA GLN A 129 -4.27 15.72 0.26
C GLN A 129 -5.58 14.92 0.37
N LEU A 130 -5.66 13.79 -0.32
CA LEU A 130 -6.83 12.93 -0.34
C LEU A 130 -6.77 11.93 0.82
N GLY A 131 -7.93 11.63 1.39
CA GLY A 131 -8.09 10.60 2.41
C GLY A 131 -8.38 9.23 1.81
N ILE A 132 -8.55 8.26 2.70
CA ILE A 132 -8.95 6.90 2.38
C ILE A 132 -10.14 6.56 3.28
N ILE A 133 -11.18 5.94 2.72
CA ILE A 133 -12.20 5.25 3.51
C ILE A 133 -11.97 3.76 3.33
N ALA A 134 -11.66 3.06 4.41
CA ALA A 134 -11.49 1.61 4.41
C ALA A 134 -12.45 0.99 5.42
N GLY A 135 -12.84 -0.26 5.21
CA GLY A 135 -13.75 -0.89 6.14
C GLY A 135 -13.83 -2.41 6.02
N ASP A 136 -14.44 -3.00 7.04
CA ASP A 136 -14.64 -4.43 7.21
C ASP A 136 -16.13 -4.70 7.44
N LEU A 137 -16.65 -5.70 6.72
CA LEU A 137 -18.04 -6.14 6.80
C LEU A 137 -18.12 -7.57 7.29
N THR A 138 -18.83 -7.76 8.40
CA THR A 138 -19.08 -9.08 8.95
C THR A 138 -20.57 -9.33 9.18
N LYS A 139 -20.97 -10.58 9.29
CA LYS A 139 -22.33 -10.99 9.62
C LYS A 139 -22.56 -10.89 11.12
N GLN A 140 -23.62 -10.18 11.51
CA GLN A 140 -24.02 -10.03 12.90
C GLN A 140 -24.15 -11.40 13.59
N GLY A 141 -23.53 -11.54 14.76
CA GLY A 141 -23.58 -12.74 15.61
C GLY A 141 -22.65 -13.88 15.23
N THR A 142 -22.05 -13.89 14.03
CA THR A 142 -21.08 -14.94 13.63
C THR A 142 -19.70 -14.40 13.27
N GLN A 143 -19.59 -13.09 13.02
CA GLN A 143 -18.36 -12.43 12.55
C GLN A 143 -17.81 -12.96 11.22
N GLU A 144 -18.59 -13.76 10.49
CA GLU A 144 -18.23 -14.25 9.15
C GLU A 144 -18.11 -13.06 8.19
N ALA A 145 -17.03 -13.01 7.42
CA ALA A 145 -16.78 -11.97 6.44
C ALA A 145 -17.85 -11.97 5.33
N ILE A 146 -18.35 -10.79 4.97
CA ILE A 146 -19.34 -10.64 3.89
C ILE A 146 -18.61 -10.30 2.58
N ASN A 147 -18.46 -11.29 1.71
CA ASN A 147 -17.92 -11.12 0.35
C ASN A 147 -18.98 -10.56 -0.61
N GLY A 148 -18.58 -9.65 -1.50
CA GLY A 148 -19.40 -9.21 -2.62
C GLY A 148 -20.52 -8.24 -2.24
N ALA A 149 -20.46 -7.66 -1.03
CA ALA A 149 -21.28 -6.49 -0.71
C ALA A 149 -20.93 -5.36 -1.68
N VAL A 150 -21.93 -4.56 -2.04
CA VAL A 150 -21.76 -3.33 -2.81
C VAL A 150 -21.72 -2.17 -1.85
N ILE A 151 -20.65 -1.38 -1.93
CA ILE A 151 -20.46 -0.19 -1.12
C ILE A 151 -20.48 1.01 -2.06
N SER A 152 -21.41 1.94 -1.82
CA SER A 152 -21.57 3.17 -2.59
C SER A 152 -21.23 4.39 -1.72
N LEU A 153 -20.31 5.23 -2.20
CA LEU A 153 -19.91 6.46 -1.52
C LEU A 153 -20.67 7.65 -2.12
N PHE A 154 -21.49 8.31 -1.31
CA PHE A 154 -22.21 9.52 -1.68
C PHE A 154 -21.59 10.74 -1.01
N LEU A 155 -21.31 11.80 -1.78
CA LEU A 155 -20.97 13.10 -1.24
C LEU A 155 -22.24 13.76 -0.70
N ASN A 156 -22.17 14.26 0.55
CA ASN A 156 -23.26 15.02 1.17
C ASN A 156 -23.10 16.49 0.76
N GLU A 157 -23.93 16.95 -0.18
CA GLU A 157 -23.88 18.31 -0.72
C GLU A 157 -24.60 19.31 0.19
N THR A 158 -24.25 20.59 0.08
CA THR A 158 -25.00 21.68 0.69
C THR A 158 -26.46 21.64 0.22
N GLY A 159 -27.41 21.68 1.16
CA GLY A 159 -28.84 21.59 0.85
C GLY A 159 -29.43 20.17 0.96
N GLY A 160 -28.64 19.17 1.40
CA GLY A 160 -29.13 17.84 1.78
C GLY A 160 -29.19 16.82 0.63
N THR A 161 -28.78 17.21 -0.58
CA THR A 161 -28.67 16.30 -1.72
C THR A 161 -27.45 15.38 -1.58
N GLN A 162 -27.55 14.16 -2.10
CA GLN A 162 -26.46 13.19 -2.12
C GLN A 162 -26.04 12.89 -3.57
N THR A 163 -24.75 13.04 -3.88
CA THR A 163 -24.19 12.74 -5.20
C THR A 163 -23.34 11.46 -5.13
N LEU A 164 -23.65 10.45 -5.95
CA LEU A 164 -22.82 9.23 -6.01
C LEU A 164 -21.43 9.57 -6.57
N LYS A 165 -20.37 9.28 -5.81
CA LYS A 165 -18.98 9.53 -6.19
C LYS A 165 -18.23 8.28 -6.60
N ALA A 166 -18.46 7.17 -5.91
CA ALA A 166 -17.74 5.92 -6.16
C ALA A 166 -18.57 4.71 -5.74
N VAL A 167 -18.25 3.56 -6.33
CA VAL A 167 -18.77 2.25 -5.95
C VAL A 167 -17.60 1.28 -5.87
N THR A 168 -17.54 0.51 -4.79
CA THR A 168 -16.55 -0.56 -4.58
C THR A 168 -17.26 -1.81 -4.05
N TYR A 169 -16.51 -2.89 -3.87
CA TYR A 169 -17.05 -4.17 -3.42
C TYR A 169 -16.19 -4.74 -2.29
N SER A 170 -16.83 -5.45 -1.36
CA SER A 170 -16.08 -6.20 -0.35
C SER A 170 -15.44 -7.45 -0.94
N ASN A 171 -14.21 -7.75 -0.53
CA ASN A 171 -13.50 -8.96 -0.92
C ASN A 171 -13.90 -10.18 -0.04
N GLN A 172 -13.24 -11.32 -0.25
CA GLN A 172 -13.49 -12.55 0.53
C GLN A 172 -13.22 -12.45 2.04
N TYR A 173 -12.49 -11.41 2.46
CA TYR A 173 -12.22 -11.10 3.87
C TYR A 173 -13.17 -10.01 4.40
N GLY A 174 -14.18 -9.60 3.63
CA GLY A 174 -15.15 -8.58 4.03
C GLY A 174 -14.63 -7.15 3.89
N GLN A 175 -13.43 -6.97 3.34
CA GLN A 175 -12.74 -5.68 3.28
C GLN A 175 -13.12 -4.89 2.03
N PHE A 176 -13.29 -3.59 2.18
CA PHE A 176 -13.48 -2.65 1.07
C PHE A 176 -12.66 -1.38 1.24
N VAL A 177 -12.42 -0.68 0.14
CA VAL A 177 -11.68 0.59 0.15
C VAL A 177 -12.20 1.56 -0.91
N PHE A 178 -12.30 2.83 -0.52
CA PHE A 178 -12.33 3.98 -1.42
C PHE A 178 -10.99 4.71 -1.28
N PRO A 179 -10.08 4.57 -2.25
CA PRO A 179 -8.90 5.40 -2.29
C PRO A 179 -9.27 6.82 -2.73
N GLU A 180 -8.37 7.77 -2.46
CA GLU A 180 -8.42 9.11 -3.05
C GLU A 180 -9.70 9.90 -2.77
N VAL A 181 -10.17 9.87 -1.52
CA VAL A 181 -11.40 10.55 -1.09
C VAL A 181 -11.09 11.99 -0.68
N PRO A 182 -11.60 13.02 -1.38
CA PRO A 182 -11.41 14.41 -0.97
C PRO A 182 -11.96 14.71 0.43
N LYS A 183 -11.53 15.85 1.00
CA LYS A 183 -12.10 16.34 2.26
C LYS A 183 -13.55 16.77 2.07
N ALA A 184 -14.47 16.04 2.68
CA ALA A 184 -15.88 16.39 2.77
C ALA A 184 -16.59 15.44 3.76
N SER A 185 -17.90 15.64 3.92
CA SER A 185 -18.77 14.66 4.55
C SER A 185 -19.42 13.78 3.48
N TYR A 186 -19.49 12.49 3.77
CA TYR A 186 -20.01 11.47 2.88
C TYR A 186 -20.98 10.55 3.60
N THR A 187 -21.85 9.90 2.83
CA THR A 187 -22.64 8.75 3.28
C THR A 187 -22.15 7.50 2.55
N VAL A 188 -21.74 6.50 3.31
CA VAL A 188 -21.40 5.16 2.80
C VAL A 188 -22.66 4.30 2.88
N LYS A 189 -23.23 3.93 1.73
CA LYS A 189 -24.37 2.98 1.65
C LYS A 189 -23.85 1.59 1.33
N ILE A 190 -24.29 0.61 2.11
CA ILE A 190 -23.79 -0.77 2.08
C ILE A 190 -24.99 -1.68 1.83
N THR A 191 -24.88 -2.50 0.78
CA THR A 191 -25.92 -3.46 0.40
C THR A 191 -25.30 -4.81 0.12
N ALA A 192 -25.89 -5.87 0.65
CA ALA A 192 -25.52 -7.24 0.36
C ALA A 192 -26.78 -8.09 0.26
N LEU A 193 -26.83 -9.01 -0.70
CA LEU A 193 -27.99 -9.89 -0.87
C LEU A 193 -28.19 -10.76 0.38
N GLY A 194 -29.44 -10.88 0.82
CA GLY A 194 -29.76 -11.59 2.07
C GLY A 194 -29.56 -10.78 3.35
N TYR A 195 -29.07 -9.54 3.29
CA TYR A 195 -28.85 -8.66 4.43
C TYR A 195 -29.68 -7.39 4.33
N ASP A 196 -29.93 -6.76 5.49
CA ASP A 196 -30.52 -5.43 5.54
C ASP A 196 -29.47 -4.38 5.12
N SER A 197 -29.92 -3.36 4.39
CA SER A 197 -29.03 -2.29 3.93
C SER A 197 -28.63 -1.39 5.10
N LEU A 198 -27.41 -0.85 5.03
CA LEU A 198 -26.86 0.06 6.03
C LEU A 198 -26.44 1.37 5.37
N SER A 199 -26.57 2.48 6.11
CA SER A 199 -25.95 3.76 5.77
C SER A 199 -25.09 4.24 6.92
N VAL A 200 -23.90 4.77 6.61
CA VAL A 200 -22.93 5.26 7.59
C VAL A 200 -22.42 6.63 7.15
N ASP A 201 -22.62 7.64 7.97
CA ASP A 201 -22.03 8.96 7.72
C ASP A 201 -20.55 8.94 8.13
N VAL A 202 -19.71 9.52 7.27
CA VAL A 202 -18.25 9.60 7.45
C VAL A 202 -17.74 10.95 7.01
N THR A 203 -16.67 11.45 7.64
CA THR A 203 -16.06 12.73 7.27
C THR A 203 -14.55 12.61 7.15
N ILE A 204 -14.01 13.16 6.06
CA ILE A 204 -12.57 13.35 5.85
C ILE A 204 -12.25 14.81 6.17
N ASN A 205 -11.56 15.03 7.28
CA ASN A 205 -11.23 16.35 7.85
C ASN A 205 -9.79 16.79 7.58
N THR A 206 -8.85 15.84 7.49
CA THR A 206 -7.40 16.12 7.36
C THR A 206 -6.79 15.48 6.12
N ASN A 207 -5.67 16.05 5.62
CA ASN A 207 -4.94 15.50 4.46
C ASN A 207 -4.44 14.10 4.81
N GLY A 208 -4.64 13.12 3.91
CA GLY A 208 -4.18 11.75 4.13
C GLY A 208 -4.94 11.00 5.24
N GLN A 209 -6.08 11.51 5.73
CA GLN A 209 -6.84 10.83 6.78
C GLN A 209 -7.32 9.45 6.30
N ILE A 210 -7.08 8.43 7.13
CA ILE A 210 -7.68 7.11 6.96
C ILE A 210 -8.91 7.02 7.86
N GLN A 211 -10.09 6.95 7.26
CA GLN A 211 -11.35 6.75 7.95
C GLN A 211 -11.76 5.27 7.89
N GLN A 212 -11.89 4.65 9.06
CA GLN A 212 -12.32 3.25 9.18
C GLN A 212 -13.84 3.14 9.29
N VAL A 213 -14.43 2.15 8.62
CA VAL A 213 -15.85 1.79 8.66
C VAL A 213 -15.99 0.30 8.93
N VAL A 214 -16.04 -0.08 10.20
CA VAL A 214 -16.25 -1.46 10.63
C VAL A 214 -17.72 -1.65 10.97
N LYS A 215 -18.41 -2.56 10.26
CA LYS A 215 -19.85 -2.78 10.44
C LYS A 215 -20.23 -4.25 10.39
N GLU A 216 -21.22 -4.60 11.22
CA GLU A 216 -21.91 -5.87 11.14
C GLU A 216 -23.23 -5.68 10.37
N MET A 217 -23.50 -6.56 9.40
CA MET A 217 -24.79 -6.57 8.69
C MET A 217 -25.73 -7.60 9.30
N VAL A 218 -26.98 -7.19 9.49
CA VAL A 218 -28.05 -8.05 10.00
C VAL A 218 -28.58 -8.91 8.84
N PRO A 219 -28.56 -10.24 8.93
CA PRO A 219 -29.27 -11.09 7.98
C PRO A 219 -30.75 -10.73 8.00
N THR A 220 -31.36 -10.52 6.84
CA THR A 220 -32.81 -10.25 6.79
C THR A 220 -33.56 -11.49 7.25
N VAL A 221 -34.16 -11.46 8.45
CA VAL A 221 -34.91 -12.60 9.01
C VAL A 221 -36.39 -12.46 8.65
N GLY A 222 -36.94 -13.38 7.84
CA GLY A 222 -38.40 -13.48 7.63
C GLY A 222 -38.86 -13.70 6.19
N GLY A 223 -39.25 -14.94 5.87
CA GLY A 223 -40.61 -15.26 5.41
C GLY A 223 -41.06 -14.98 3.97
N SER A 224 -40.39 -14.14 3.18
CA SER A 224 -40.69 -14.04 1.75
C SER A 224 -39.56 -14.69 0.99
N LEU A 225 -39.87 -15.72 0.20
CA LEU A 225 -38.96 -16.26 -0.82
C LEU A 225 -38.41 -15.08 -1.62
N LYS A 226 -37.21 -14.63 -1.27
CA LYS A 226 -36.53 -13.57 -2.01
C LYS A 226 -36.26 -14.14 -3.40
N GLY A 227 -36.57 -13.37 -4.44
CA GLY A 227 -36.44 -13.79 -5.81
C GLY A 227 -34.98 -14.07 -6.19
N THR A 228 -34.81 -14.69 -7.35
CA THR A 228 -33.52 -14.83 -8.01
C THR A 228 -33.51 -13.99 -9.28
N VAL A 229 -32.37 -13.38 -9.60
CA VAL A 229 -32.14 -12.75 -10.91
C VAL A 229 -31.00 -13.49 -11.59
N SER A 230 -31.28 -14.16 -12.71
CA SER A 230 -30.30 -14.95 -13.46
C SER A 230 -30.39 -14.66 -14.95
N GLY A 231 -29.30 -14.95 -15.66
CA GLY A 231 -29.26 -14.84 -17.11
C GLY A 231 -27.94 -15.33 -17.67
N ILE A 232 -27.76 -15.12 -18.98
CA ILE A 232 -26.55 -15.46 -19.71
C ILE A 232 -26.01 -14.17 -20.35
N ILE A 233 -24.72 -13.88 -20.16
CA ILE A 233 -24.04 -12.80 -20.87
C ILE A 233 -23.38 -13.38 -22.12
N THR A 234 -23.72 -12.84 -23.28
CA THR A 234 -23.17 -13.25 -24.57
C THR A 234 -22.57 -12.07 -25.33
N ASN A 235 -21.67 -12.36 -26.27
CA ASN A 235 -21.23 -11.39 -27.27
C ASN A 235 -22.27 -11.22 -28.40
N ALA A 236 -21.94 -10.39 -29.41
CA ALA A 236 -22.82 -10.12 -30.56
C ALA A 236 -23.11 -11.35 -31.43
N SER A 237 -22.28 -12.40 -31.35
CA SER A 237 -22.44 -13.68 -32.05
C SER A 237 -23.14 -14.74 -31.17
N ALA A 238 -23.81 -14.32 -30.09
CA ALA A 238 -24.47 -15.17 -29.12
C ALA A 238 -23.55 -16.19 -28.41
N GLN A 239 -22.23 -15.98 -28.42
CA GLN A 239 -21.30 -16.83 -27.68
C GLN A 239 -21.22 -16.38 -26.21
N PRO A 240 -21.22 -17.30 -25.24
CA PRO A 240 -21.16 -16.95 -23.83
C PRO A 240 -19.83 -16.27 -23.47
N ILE A 241 -19.91 -15.27 -22.59
CA ILE A 241 -18.72 -14.57 -22.06
C ILE A 241 -18.45 -15.07 -20.64
N SER A 242 -17.34 -15.78 -20.47
CA SER A 242 -16.88 -16.28 -19.17
C SER A 242 -16.20 -15.19 -18.34
N GLY A 243 -16.46 -15.14 -17.04
CA GLY A 243 -15.79 -14.19 -16.13
C GLY A 243 -16.20 -12.73 -16.30
N ALA A 244 -17.26 -12.45 -17.06
CA ALA A 244 -17.83 -11.12 -17.18
C ALA A 244 -18.30 -10.62 -15.81
N ASN A 245 -17.98 -9.37 -15.50
CA ASN A 245 -18.46 -8.66 -14.33
C ASN A 245 -19.93 -8.33 -14.51
N VAL A 246 -20.80 -8.79 -13.61
CA VAL A 246 -22.26 -8.56 -13.66
C VAL A 246 -22.70 -7.79 -12.41
N ILE A 247 -23.29 -6.62 -12.61
CA ILE A 247 -23.78 -5.75 -11.53
C ILE A 247 -25.31 -5.68 -11.61
N LEU A 248 -25.98 -6.00 -10.50
CA LEU A 248 -27.42 -5.86 -10.33
C LEU A 248 -27.75 -4.44 -9.84
N TYR A 249 -28.61 -3.74 -10.57
CA TYR A 249 -29.11 -2.42 -10.22
C TYR A 249 -30.59 -2.49 -9.84
N GLN A 250 -30.95 -1.93 -8.69
CA GLN A 250 -32.33 -1.61 -8.37
C GLN A 250 -32.74 -0.34 -9.11
N VAL A 251 -33.92 -0.37 -9.73
CA VAL A 251 -34.54 0.76 -10.42
C VAL A 251 -35.48 1.44 -9.45
N ASN A 252 -35.24 2.72 -9.14
CA ASN A 252 -36.21 3.51 -8.39
C ASN A 252 -37.29 4.05 -9.34
N THR A 253 -38.44 3.38 -9.38
CA THR A 253 -39.57 3.73 -10.27
C THR A 253 -40.44 4.89 -9.74
N THR A 254 -40.12 5.44 -8.56
CA THR A 254 -40.89 6.52 -7.94
C THR A 254 -40.32 7.91 -8.24
N THR A 255 -39.11 7.98 -8.81
CA THR A 255 -38.42 9.22 -9.15
C THR A 255 -38.32 9.38 -10.67
N PRO A 256 -38.52 10.60 -11.22
CA PRO A 256 -38.29 10.85 -12.65
C PRO A 256 -36.91 10.33 -13.10
N ASN A 257 -36.83 9.85 -14.34
CA ASN A 257 -35.64 9.23 -14.95
C ASN A 257 -35.22 7.86 -14.40
N ASN A 258 -35.98 7.27 -13.46
CA ASN A 258 -35.77 5.92 -12.94
C ASN A 258 -34.30 5.63 -12.53
N PRO A 259 -33.74 6.39 -11.56
CA PRO A 259 -32.33 6.27 -11.21
C PRO A 259 -31.97 4.85 -10.75
N LEU A 260 -30.75 4.43 -11.10
CA LEU A 260 -30.24 3.08 -10.85
C LEU A 260 -29.30 3.07 -9.65
N THR A 261 -29.55 2.19 -8.68
CA THR A 261 -28.67 1.97 -7.53
C THR A 261 -28.06 0.57 -7.64
N PRO A 262 -26.73 0.40 -7.71
CA PRO A 262 -26.11 -0.91 -7.68
C PRO A 262 -26.31 -1.55 -6.30
N ILE A 263 -26.71 -2.82 -6.26
CA ILE A 263 -27.04 -3.52 -5.01
C ILE A 263 -26.34 -4.87 -4.82
N ALA A 264 -25.87 -5.48 -5.92
CA ALA A 264 -25.13 -6.74 -5.88
C ALA A 264 -24.18 -6.85 -7.08
N PHE A 265 -23.15 -7.67 -6.94
CA PHE A 265 -22.20 -7.99 -8.00
C PHE A 265 -21.90 -9.49 -8.02
N THR A 266 -21.67 -10.04 -9.21
CA THR A 266 -21.19 -11.42 -9.41
C THR A 266 -20.39 -11.51 -10.71
N LYS A 267 -19.79 -12.67 -10.99
CA LYS A 267 -19.18 -12.97 -12.29
C LYS A 267 -19.90 -14.11 -12.98
N THR A 268 -19.89 -14.09 -14.32
CA THR A 268 -20.38 -15.24 -15.09
C THR A 268 -19.45 -16.44 -14.96
N ASN A 269 -20.01 -17.64 -15.02
CA ASN A 269 -19.25 -18.88 -15.14
C ASN A 269 -18.76 -19.11 -16.60
N ALA A 270 -18.11 -20.25 -16.85
CA ALA A 270 -17.61 -20.64 -18.18
C ALA A 270 -18.68 -20.64 -19.29
N ASN A 271 -19.96 -20.80 -18.94
CA ASN A 271 -21.09 -20.81 -19.86
C ASN A 271 -21.78 -19.43 -19.96
N GLY A 272 -21.16 -18.36 -19.44
CA GLY A 272 -21.74 -17.03 -19.43
C GLY A 272 -22.91 -16.85 -18.45
N VAL A 273 -23.24 -17.87 -17.66
CA VAL A 273 -24.38 -17.87 -16.74
C VAL A 273 -24.04 -17.10 -15.47
N TYR A 274 -24.97 -16.27 -15.00
CA TYR A 274 -24.92 -15.62 -13.69
C TYR A 274 -26.21 -15.87 -12.89
N LEU A 275 -26.11 -15.77 -11.56
CA LEU A 275 -27.23 -15.89 -10.62
C LEU A 275 -27.02 -14.96 -9.43
N PHE A 276 -28.04 -14.14 -9.15
CA PHE A 276 -28.23 -13.45 -7.88
C PHE A 276 -29.35 -14.16 -7.12
N ALA A 277 -29.07 -14.59 -5.90
CA ALA A 277 -30.08 -15.16 -4.99
C ALA A 277 -30.39 -14.18 -3.86
N GLY A 278 -31.58 -14.26 -3.27
CA GLY A 278 -31.90 -13.37 -2.15
C GLY A 278 -32.24 -11.94 -2.57
N VAL A 279 -32.77 -11.75 -3.79
CA VAL A 279 -33.17 -10.44 -4.32
C VAL A 279 -34.54 -10.05 -3.77
N ALA A 280 -34.66 -8.86 -3.21
CA ALA A 280 -35.95 -8.35 -2.71
C ALA A 280 -36.96 -8.10 -3.84
N ASN A 281 -38.22 -7.84 -3.50
CA ASN A 281 -39.21 -7.42 -4.50
C ASN A 281 -38.86 -6.04 -5.05
N GLY A 282 -38.92 -5.90 -6.38
CA GLY A 282 -38.63 -4.62 -7.04
C GLY A 282 -38.39 -4.78 -8.53
N THR A 283 -38.03 -3.66 -9.16
CA THR A 283 -37.64 -3.59 -10.57
C THR A 283 -36.13 -3.52 -10.67
N TYR A 284 -35.53 -4.33 -11.53
CA TYR A 284 -34.08 -4.46 -11.63
C TYR A 284 -33.57 -4.35 -13.06
N LYS A 285 -32.31 -3.93 -13.20
CA LYS A 285 -31.53 -4.01 -14.44
C LYS A 285 -30.17 -4.62 -14.13
N VAL A 286 -29.58 -5.29 -15.11
CA VAL A 286 -28.21 -5.77 -15.03
C VAL A 286 -27.34 -4.94 -15.98
N LYS A 287 -26.15 -4.55 -15.53
CA LYS A 287 -25.08 -4.08 -16.43
C LYS A 287 -23.91 -5.03 -16.32
N SER A 288 -23.24 -5.28 -17.45
CA SER A 288 -22.12 -6.20 -17.51
C SER A 288 -20.95 -5.57 -18.26
N ASN A 289 -19.72 -5.92 -17.88
CA ASN A 289 -18.51 -5.62 -18.64
C ASN A 289 -17.49 -6.76 -18.46
N GLU A 290 -16.51 -6.86 -19.35
CA GLU A 290 -15.37 -7.77 -19.21
C GLU A 290 -14.09 -6.94 -19.22
N ILE A 291 -13.17 -7.24 -18.28
CA ILE A 291 -11.86 -6.58 -18.26
C ILE A 291 -10.89 -7.51 -18.97
N HIS A 292 -10.24 -7.01 -20.02
CA HIS A 292 -9.17 -7.68 -20.72
C HIS A 292 -7.84 -6.97 -20.41
N THR A 293 -6.83 -7.74 -20.03
CA THR A 293 -5.46 -7.24 -19.83
C THR A 293 -4.70 -7.25 -21.15
N VAL A 294 -4.23 -6.09 -21.59
CA VAL A 294 -3.30 -5.95 -22.72
C VAL A 294 -1.88 -6.00 -22.17
N ILE A 295 -1.07 -6.98 -22.57
CA ILE A 295 0.37 -6.98 -22.30
C ILE A 295 1.05 -6.32 -23.50
N VAL A 296 1.65 -5.16 -23.26
CA VAL A 296 2.49 -4.48 -24.25
C VAL A 296 3.94 -4.88 -23.96
N ASN A 297 4.55 -5.65 -24.85
CA ASN A 297 5.99 -5.89 -24.81
C ASN A 297 6.67 -4.64 -25.37
N ILE A 298 7.36 -3.90 -24.51
CA ILE A 298 8.22 -2.78 -24.87
C ILE A 298 9.66 -3.27 -25.03
#